data_AF-A0AAJ6Z7Q1-F1
#
_entry.id   AF-A0AAJ6Z7Q1-F1
#
_cell.length_a   1.000
_cell.length_b   1.000
_cell.length_c   1.000
_cell.angle_alpha   90.00
_cell.angle_beta   90.00
_cell.angle_gamma   90.00
#
_symmetry.space_group_name_H-M   'P 1'
#
loop_
_entity.id
_entity.type
_entity.pdbx_description
1 polymer ?
#
loop_
_entity_poly.entity_id
_entity_poly.type
_entity_poly.pdbx_seq_one_letter_code
_entity_poly.pdbx_strand_id
1 'polypeptide(L)'
;MKQVNITSHYRLEMTRHREHNFKKVNLNTKWKECLRLHNKEIRNSKRSYFEREAECLKAANSADRDRTRAVKQVEKEIKKWRKSYKYLSNLCDVDNPSDKDTADRCLAEYVRRDNYDSTFERLILLKLDTMSDLLDQMNRCLNELEDCLRSSFSDNLQSIRAVMNILGQCYNRNREN
;
A
#
# COMPACT_ATOMS: atom_id res chain seq x y z
N MET A 1 3.71 2.80 -7.35
CA MET A 1 4.44 4.09 -7.39
C MET A 1 4.22 4.94 -6.13
N LYS A 2 2.99 5.21 -5.68
CA LYS A 2 2.74 6.07 -4.48
C LYS A 2 3.40 5.56 -3.18
N GLN A 3 3.31 4.26 -2.85
CA GLN A 3 3.95 3.69 -1.66
C GLN A 3 5.50 3.80 -1.68
N VAL A 4 6.10 3.68 -2.88
CA VAL A 4 7.56 3.81 -3.09
C VAL A 4 8.00 5.26 -2.86
N ASN A 5 7.17 6.24 -3.23
CA ASN A 5 7.44 7.65 -2.97
C ASN A 5 7.38 7.98 -1.46
N ILE A 6 6.39 7.45 -0.73
CA ILE A 6 6.24 7.72 0.72
C ILE A 6 7.42 7.11 1.51
N THR A 7 7.76 5.85 1.26
CA THR A 7 8.92 5.20 1.92
C THR A 7 10.25 5.87 1.57
N SER A 8 10.44 6.28 0.30
CA SER A 8 11.66 6.99 -0.11
C SER A 8 11.82 8.34 0.57
N HIS A 9 10.72 9.08 0.79
CA HIS A 9 10.74 10.35 1.51
C HIS A 9 11.30 10.20 2.94
N TYR A 10 10.74 9.29 3.73
CA TYR A 10 11.19 9.09 5.12
C TYR A 10 12.62 8.53 5.23
N ARG A 11 13.04 7.68 4.27
CA ARG A 11 14.43 7.19 4.20
C ARG A 11 15.44 8.31 3.90
N LEU A 12 15.07 9.28 3.05
CA LEU A 12 15.89 10.46 2.75
C LEU A 12 16.00 11.40 3.96
N GLU A 13 14.89 11.67 4.64
CA GLU A 13 14.87 12.49 5.87
C GLU A 13 15.72 11.85 6.98
N MET A 14 15.64 10.53 7.18
CA MET A 14 16.49 9.81 8.13
C MET A 14 17.99 9.94 7.81
N THR A 15 18.35 10.05 6.54
CA THR A 15 19.75 10.22 6.12
C THR A 15 20.25 11.63 6.46
N ARG A 16 19.42 12.67 6.22
CA ARG A 16 19.73 14.06 6.57
C ARG A 16 19.95 14.25 8.07
N HIS A 17 19.13 13.63 8.91
CA HIS A 17 19.24 13.74 10.36
C HIS A 17 20.43 12.96 10.97
N ARG A 18 21.19 12.21 10.16
CA ARG A 18 22.42 11.54 10.60
C ARG A 18 23.68 12.33 10.28
N GLU A 19 23.61 13.26 9.34
CA GLU A 19 24.76 14.05 8.92
C GLU A 19 25.02 15.13 9.98
N HIS A 20 26.01 14.87 10.84
CA HIS A 20 26.44 15.82 11.85
C HIS A 20 27.92 16.15 11.69
N ASN A 21 28.21 17.44 11.58
CA ASN A 21 29.55 17.99 11.41
C ASN A 21 30.21 18.23 12.78
N PHE A 22 30.65 17.15 13.45
CA PHE A 22 31.65 17.32 14.51
C PHE A 22 32.97 17.75 13.86
N LYS A 23 33.58 18.85 14.34
CA LYS A 23 34.88 19.28 13.85
C LYS A 23 35.89 18.14 14.04
N LYS A 24 36.69 17.84 13.01
CA LYS A 24 37.84 16.92 13.10
C LYS A 24 38.91 17.54 13.99
N VAL A 25 38.71 17.51 15.30
CA VAL A 25 39.71 17.90 16.30
C VAL A 25 40.48 16.64 16.71
N ASN A 26 41.76 16.81 17.04
CA ASN A 26 42.68 15.74 17.39
C ASN A 26 42.32 15.16 18.78
N LEU A 27 41.22 14.41 18.85
CA LEU A 27 40.59 13.97 20.09
C LEU A 27 41.08 12.59 20.53
N ASN A 28 41.15 12.41 21.85
CA ASN A 28 41.74 11.27 22.55
C ASN A 28 41.00 9.92 22.27
N THR A 29 41.56 8.82 22.79
CA THR A 29 40.99 7.46 22.65
C THR A 29 39.58 7.29 23.25
N LYS A 30 39.22 8.03 24.31
CA LYS A 30 37.87 8.03 24.89
C LYS A 30 36.84 8.63 23.93
N TRP A 31 37.20 9.68 23.20
CA TRP A 31 36.33 10.24 22.15
C TRP A 31 36.08 9.24 21.02
N LYS A 32 37.13 8.55 20.56
CA LYS A 32 36.99 7.51 19.53
C LYS A 32 36.05 6.37 19.99
N GLU A 33 36.12 6.00 21.26
CA GLU A 33 35.24 4.98 21.84
C GLU A 33 33.78 5.47 21.95
N CYS A 34 33.56 6.71 22.42
CA CYS A 34 32.23 7.34 22.39
C CYS A 34 31.65 7.32 20.96
N LEU A 35 32.42 7.77 19.97
CA LEU A 35 31.98 7.78 18.57
C LEU A 35 31.61 6.37 18.07
N ARG A 36 32.39 5.35 18.44
CA ARG A 36 32.13 3.95 18.08
C ARG A 36 30.83 3.43 18.68
N LEU A 37 30.61 3.66 19.98
CA LEU A 37 29.39 3.24 20.69
C LEU A 37 28.15 3.96 20.14
N HIS A 38 28.23 5.27 19.94
CA HIS A 38 27.12 6.05 19.40
C HIS A 38 26.80 5.70 17.94
N ASN A 39 27.80 5.39 17.12
CA ASN A 39 27.58 4.86 15.77
C ASN A 39 26.88 3.49 15.79
N LYS A 40 27.18 2.64 16.77
CA LYS A 40 26.48 1.36 16.97
C LYS A 40 25.01 1.58 17.35
N GLU A 41 24.73 2.49 18.28
CA GLU A 41 23.35 2.80 18.67
C GLU A 41 22.53 3.44 17.54
N ILE A 42 23.15 4.33 16.76
CA ILE A 42 22.52 4.87 15.55
C ILE A 42 22.21 3.75 14.53
N ARG A 43 23.10 2.75 14.37
CA ARG A 43 22.82 1.58 13.51
C ARG A 43 21.67 0.73 14.06
N ASN A 44 21.61 0.51 15.37
CA ASN A 44 20.51 -0.23 16.01
C ASN A 44 19.17 0.47 15.80
N SER A 45 19.11 1.79 16.02
CA SER A 45 17.91 2.59 15.77
C SER A 45 17.47 2.54 14.30
N LYS A 46 18.42 2.51 13.34
CA LYS A 46 18.12 2.28 11.91
C LYS A 46 17.44 0.94 11.67
N ARG A 47 17.99 -0.10 12.30
CA ARG A 47 17.51 -1.47 12.14
C ARG A 47 16.08 -1.58 12.66
N SER A 48 15.80 -1.03 13.84
CA SER A 48 14.45 -0.98 14.39
C SER A 48 13.48 -0.18 13.52
N TYR A 49 13.92 0.91 12.89
CA TYR A 49 13.09 1.63 11.91
C TYR A 49 12.75 0.77 10.70
N PHE A 50 13.71 0.05 10.11
CA PHE A 50 13.43 -0.82 8.97
C PHE A 50 12.58 -2.04 9.32
N GLU A 51 12.72 -2.57 10.54
CA GLU A 51 11.85 -3.64 11.05
C GLU A 51 10.40 -3.14 11.14
N ARG A 52 10.17 -1.95 11.70
CA ARG A 52 8.84 -1.31 11.76
C ARG A 52 8.29 -0.91 10.40
N GLU A 53 9.14 -0.41 9.49
CA GLU A 53 8.76 -0.13 8.10
C GLU A 53 8.26 -1.41 7.41
N ALA A 54 8.97 -2.53 7.59
CA ALA A 54 8.55 -3.82 7.04
C ALA A 54 7.21 -4.29 7.61
N GLU A 55 6.93 -4.06 8.89
CA GLU A 55 5.63 -4.33 9.51
C GLU A 55 4.51 -3.44 8.93
N CYS A 56 4.72 -2.12 8.82
CA CYS A 56 3.76 -1.21 8.19
C CYS A 56 3.47 -1.64 6.74
N LEU A 57 4.49 -2.01 5.97
CA LEU A 57 4.34 -2.48 4.59
C LEU A 57 3.61 -3.84 4.51
N LYS A 58 3.87 -4.76 5.44
CA LYS A 58 3.20 -6.06 5.48
C LYS A 58 1.71 -5.89 5.74
N ALA A 59 1.32 -5.02 6.68
CA ALA A 59 -0.07 -4.71 6.99
C ALA A 59 -0.79 -4.05 5.80
N ALA A 60 -0.15 -3.07 5.15
CA ALA A 60 -0.70 -2.42 3.96
C ALA A 60 -0.89 -3.41 2.79
N ASN A 61 0.08 -4.31 2.57
CA ASN A 61 0.03 -5.31 1.50
C ASN A 61 -1.00 -6.43 1.75
N SER A 62 -1.22 -6.84 2.99
CA SER A 62 -2.28 -7.81 3.30
C SER A 62 -3.67 -7.24 3.05
N ALA A 63 -3.89 -5.98 3.44
CA ALA A 63 -5.15 -5.29 3.19
C ALA A 63 -5.45 -5.16 1.68
N ASP A 64 -4.43 -4.90 0.87
CA ASP A 64 -4.57 -4.80 -0.60
C ASP A 64 -4.95 -6.13 -1.28
N ARG A 65 -4.40 -7.26 -0.80
CA ARG A 65 -4.65 -8.60 -1.35
C ARG A 65 -6.07 -9.10 -1.13
N ASP A 66 -6.59 -8.97 0.08
CA ASP A 66 -7.95 -9.44 0.41
C ASP A 66 -9.01 -8.61 -0.31
N ARG A 67 -8.73 -7.33 -0.58
CA ARG A 67 -9.67 -6.42 -1.26
C ARG A 67 -9.67 -6.58 -2.77
N THR A 68 -8.51 -6.84 -3.36
CA THR A 68 -8.41 -7.24 -4.77
C THR A 68 -9.20 -8.53 -5.05
N ARG A 69 -9.40 -9.40 -4.04
CA ARG A 69 -10.19 -10.62 -4.16
C ARG A 69 -11.69 -10.34 -4.38
N ALA A 70 -12.25 -9.32 -3.72
CA ALA A 70 -13.66 -8.94 -3.87
C ALA A 70 -13.96 -8.44 -5.29
N VAL A 71 -13.14 -7.55 -5.83
CA VAL A 71 -13.27 -7.09 -7.23
C VAL A 71 -13.14 -8.26 -8.22
N LYS A 72 -12.14 -9.13 -8.03
CA LYS A 72 -11.97 -10.34 -8.85
C LYS A 72 -13.18 -11.29 -8.79
N GLN A 73 -13.91 -11.32 -7.68
CA GLN A 73 -15.12 -12.13 -7.56
C GLN A 73 -16.27 -11.55 -8.39
N VAL A 74 -16.49 -10.23 -8.32
CA VAL A 74 -17.50 -9.54 -9.15
C VAL A 74 -17.17 -9.69 -10.64
N GLU A 75 -15.89 -9.56 -11.02
CA GLU A 75 -15.46 -9.78 -12.41
C GLU A 75 -15.71 -11.21 -12.91
N LYS A 76 -15.52 -12.23 -12.06
CA LYS A 76 -15.83 -13.62 -12.40
C LYS A 76 -17.32 -13.82 -12.67
N GLU A 77 -18.18 -13.23 -11.85
CA GLU A 77 -19.63 -13.32 -12.05
C GLU A 77 -20.07 -12.61 -13.34
N ILE A 78 -19.55 -11.41 -13.61
CA ILE A 78 -19.80 -10.72 -14.90
C ILE A 78 -19.37 -11.57 -16.09
N LYS A 79 -18.21 -12.26 -15.99
CA LYS A 79 -17.72 -13.13 -17.06
C LYS A 79 -18.61 -14.36 -17.28
N LYS A 80 -19.13 -14.97 -16.22
CA LYS A 80 -20.12 -16.07 -16.33
C LYS A 80 -21.39 -15.59 -16.99
N TRP A 81 -21.90 -14.42 -16.58
CA TRP A 81 -23.10 -13.81 -17.15
C TRP A 81 -22.98 -13.54 -18.64
N ARG A 82 -21.85 -12.95 -19.08
CA ARG A 82 -21.58 -12.74 -20.52
C ARG A 82 -21.56 -14.04 -21.33
N LYS A 83 -21.04 -15.12 -20.75
CA LYS A 83 -21.06 -16.44 -21.40
C LYS A 83 -22.48 -17.00 -21.52
N SER A 84 -23.29 -16.85 -20.47
CA SER A 84 -24.70 -17.26 -20.46
C SER A 84 -25.51 -16.52 -21.53
N TYR A 85 -25.36 -15.19 -21.60
CA TYR A 85 -26.00 -14.37 -22.63
C TYR A 85 -25.58 -14.79 -24.06
N LYS A 86 -24.29 -14.98 -24.29
CA LYS A 86 -23.78 -15.45 -25.60
C LYS A 86 -24.35 -16.81 -25.98
N TYR A 87 -24.48 -17.72 -25.01
CA TYR A 87 -25.10 -19.02 -25.24
C TYR A 87 -26.56 -18.88 -25.66
N LEU A 88 -27.36 -18.07 -24.95
CA LEU A 88 -28.77 -17.85 -25.28
C LEU A 88 -28.95 -17.19 -26.65
N SER A 89 -28.12 -16.19 -26.98
CA SER A 89 -28.09 -15.57 -28.32
C SER A 89 -27.86 -16.62 -29.40
N ASN A 90 -26.82 -17.44 -29.25
CA ASN A 90 -26.50 -18.50 -30.21
C ASN A 90 -27.62 -19.54 -30.31
N LEU A 91 -28.29 -19.88 -29.20
CA LEU A 91 -29.39 -20.83 -29.22
C LEU A 91 -30.57 -20.30 -30.03
N CYS A 92 -30.97 -19.05 -29.81
CA CYS A 92 -32.04 -18.42 -30.58
C CYS A 92 -31.68 -18.27 -32.07
N ASP A 93 -30.42 -18.01 -32.40
CA ASP A 93 -29.92 -17.96 -33.78
C ASP A 93 -29.98 -19.33 -34.48
N VAL A 94 -29.68 -20.41 -33.73
CA VAL A 94 -29.73 -21.80 -34.24
C VAL A 94 -31.18 -22.26 -34.43
N ASP A 95 -32.07 -21.89 -33.52
CA ASP A 95 -33.49 -22.26 -33.57
C ASP A 95 -34.26 -21.48 -34.65
N ASN A 96 -33.76 -20.30 -35.05
CA ASN A 96 -34.38 -19.43 -36.05
C ASN A 96 -33.39 -19.06 -37.17
N PRO A 97 -32.91 -20.04 -37.95
CA PRO A 97 -31.88 -19.81 -38.96
C PRO A 97 -32.42 -18.88 -40.05
N SER A 98 -31.68 -17.80 -40.33
CA SER A 98 -32.01 -16.78 -41.34
C SER A 98 -33.24 -15.91 -41.04
N ASP A 99 -33.89 -16.05 -39.89
CA ASP A 99 -34.96 -15.17 -39.41
C ASP A 99 -34.49 -14.41 -38.15
N LYS A 100 -33.79 -13.31 -38.39
CA LYS A 100 -33.18 -12.50 -37.34
C LYS A 100 -34.21 -11.86 -36.41
N ASP A 101 -35.35 -11.41 -36.94
CA ASP A 101 -36.38 -10.76 -36.13
C ASP A 101 -37.02 -11.74 -35.14
N THR A 102 -37.15 -13.01 -35.53
CA THR A 102 -37.64 -14.06 -34.64
C THR A 102 -36.57 -14.51 -33.65
N ALA A 103 -35.30 -14.61 -34.05
CA ALA A 103 -34.18 -14.86 -33.14
C ALA A 103 -34.05 -13.77 -32.05
N ASP A 104 -34.17 -12.49 -32.44
CA ASP A 104 -34.10 -11.34 -31.52
C ASP A 104 -35.29 -11.36 -30.53
N ARG A 105 -36.49 -11.74 -30.97
CA ARG A 105 -37.66 -11.92 -30.09
C ARG A 105 -37.49 -13.08 -29.11
N CYS A 106 -36.97 -14.21 -29.57
CA CYS A 106 -36.60 -15.36 -28.73
C CYS A 106 -35.65 -14.93 -27.62
N LEU A 107 -34.58 -14.20 -27.98
CA LEU A 107 -33.59 -13.74 -27.02
C LEU A 107 -34.19 -12.75 -26.01
N ALA A 108 -35.00 -11.80 -26.47
CA ALA A 108 -35.70 -10.85 -25.61
C ALA A 108 -36.65 -11.54 -24.62
N GLU A 109 -37.28 -12.65 -25.02
CA GLU A 109 -38.14 -13.44 -24.16
C GLU A 109 -37.34 -14.18 -23.07
N TYR A 110 -36.21 -14.81 -23.42
CA TYR A 110 -35.30 -15.40 -22.43
C TYR A 110 -34.75 -14.36 -21.45
N VAL A 111 -34.31 -13.21 -21.96
CA VAL A 111 -33.79 -12.11 -21.15
C VAL A 111 -34.83 -11.59 -20.16
N ARG A 112 -36.08 -11.43 -20.61
CA ARG A 112 -37.19 -10.97 -19.76
C ARG A 112 -37.61 -12.03 -18.74
N ARG A 113 -37.77 -13.28 -19.17
CA ARG A 113 -38.22 -14.38 -18.31
C ARG A 113 -37.27 -14.62 -17.14
N ASP A 114 -35.98 -14.53 -17.40
CA ASP A 114 -34.94 -14.83 -16.42
C ASP A 114 -34.39 -13.53 -15.76
N ASN A 115 -35.06 -12.38 -15.94
CA ASN A 115 -34.67 -11.08 -15.38
C ASN A 115 -33.20 -10.70 -15.63
N TYR A 116 -32.71 -10.96 -16.84
CA TYR A 116 -31.32 -10.69 -17.24
C TYR A 116 -31.01 -9.20 -17.16
N ASP A 117 -31.93 -8.32 -17.55
CA ASP A 117 -31.73 -6.87 -17.55
C ASP A 117 -31.47 -6.35 -16.13
N SER A 118 -32.34 -6.71 -15.18
CA SER A 118 -32.19 -6.32 -13.76
C SER A 118 -30.94 -6.93 -13.14
N THR A 119 -30.57 -8.16 -13.52
CA THR A 119 -29.37 -8.81 -12.99
C THR A 119 -28.10 -8.17 -13.54
N PHE A 120 -28.08 -7.82 -14.82
CA PHE A 120 -26.96 -7.13 -15.45
C PHE A 120 -26.77 -5.73 -14.89
N GLU A 121 -27.86 -4.97 -14.74
CA GLU A 121 -27.87 -3.66 -14.09
C GLU A 121 -27.30 -3.75 -12.67
N ARG A 122 -27.80 -4.71 -11.87
CA ARG A 122 -27.30 -4.94 -10.51
C ARG A 122 -25.81 -5.28 -10.47
N LEU A 123 -25.32 -6.08 -11.42
CA LEU A 123 -23.89 -6.44 -11.49
C LEU A 123 -23.00 -5.25 -11.90
N ILE A 124 -23.50 -4.35 -12.75
CA ILE A 124 -22.81 -3.11 -13.10
C ILE A 124 -22.77 -2.18 -11.89
N LEU A 125 -23.90 -1.95 -11.23
CA LEU A 125 -23.97 -1.12 -10.03
C LEU A 125 -23.05 -1.67 -8.93
N LEU A 126 -23.13 -2.98 -8.67
CA LEU A 126 -22.24 -3.65 -7.71
C LEU A 126 -20.78 -3.43 -8.08
N LYS A 127 -20.41 -3.59 -9.36
CA LYS A 127 -19.03 -3.35 -9.81
C LYS A 127 -18.60 -1.90 -9.56
N LEU A 128 -19.44 -0.92 -9.89
CA LEU A 128 -19.15 0.49 -9.68
C LEU A 128 -18.94 0.79 -8.19
N ASP A 129 -19.84 0.31 -7.33
CA ASP A 129 -19.73 0.46 -5.89
C ASP A 129 -18.44 -0.19 -5.35
N THR A 130 -18.17 -1.44 -5.72
CA THR A 130 -16.96 -2.14 -5.25
C THR A 130 -15.67 -1.45 -5.73
N MET A 131 -15.70 -0.83 -6.91
CA MET A 131 -14.56 -0.06 -7.44
C MET A 131 -14.38 1.28 -6.71
N SER A 132 -15.47 1.97 -6.39
CA SER A 132 -15.45 3.20 -5.59
C SER A 132 -14.92 2.92 -4.18
N ASP A 133 -15.45 1.88 -3.53
CA ASP A 133 -15.01 1.43 -2.21
C ASP A 133 -13.52 1.06 -2.20
N LEU A 134 -13.05 0.39 -3.27
CA LEU A 134 -11.63 0.07 -3.42
C LEU A 134 -10.77 1.33 -3.50
N LEU A 135 -11.19 2.34 -4.26
CA LEU A 135 -10.44 3.60 -4.39
C LEU A 135 -10.37 4.35 -3.06
N ASP A 136 -11.49 4.48 -2.35
CA ASP A 136 -11.55 5.14 -1.04
C ASP A 136 -10.69 4.40 -0.01
N GLN A 137 -10.73 3.07 -0.01
CA GLN A 137 -9.91 2.27 0.90
C GLN A 137 -8.43 2.24 0.52
N MET A 138 -8.08 2.31 -0.76
CA MET A 138 -6.68 2.51 -1.19
C MET A 138 -6.14 3.83 -0.66
N ASN A 139 -6.94 4.90 -0.71
CA ASN A 139 -6.56 6.19 -0.15
C ASN A 139 -6.41 6.11 1.38
N ARG A 140 -7.33 5.43 2.09
CA ARG A 140 -7.20 5.21 3.55
C ARG A 140 -5.94 4.44 3.90
N CYS A 141 -5.63 3.34 3.21
CA CYS A 141 -4.42 2.57 3.47
C CYS A 141 -3.14 3.35 3.16
N LEU A 142 -3.16 4.27 2.19
CA LEU A 142 -2.03 5.18 1.97
C LEU A 142 -1.85 6.15 3.13
N ASN A 143 -2.94 6.71 3.67
CA ASN A 143 -2.89 7.59 4.84
C ASN A 143 -2.42 6.83 6.08
N GLU A 144 -2.97 5.64 6.35
CA GLU A 144 -2.54 4.78 7.46
C GLU A 144 -1.04 4.39 7.36
N LEU A 145 -0.58 4.08 6.15
CA LEU A 145 0.84 3.83 5.89
C LEU A 145 1.68 5.08 6.17
N GLU A 146 1.24 6.25 5.72
CA GLU A 146 1.94 7.50 5.97
C GLU A 146 2.02 7.82 7.47
N ASP A 147 0.94 7.65 8.21
CA ASP A 147 0.89 7.87 9.66
C ASP A 147 1.78 6.87 10.43
N CYS A 148 1.76 5.59 10.03
CA CYS A 148 2.62 4.54 10.59
C CYS A 148 4.11 4.87 10.39
N LEU A 149 4.48 5.31 9.18
CA LEU A 149 5.85 5.72 8.86
C LEU A 149 6.25 7.01 9.58
N ARG A 150 5.33 7.98 9.70
CA ARG A 150 5.56 9.23 10.43
C ARG A 150 5.83 8.99 11.91
N SER A 151 5.04 8.14 12.56
CA SER A 151 5.24 7.74 13.96
C SER A 151 6.58 7.00 14.12
N SER A 152 6.86 6.02 13.27
CA SER A 152 8.13 5.27 13.28
C SER A 152 9.35 6.17 13.08
N PHE A 153 9.23 7.18 12.21
CA PHE A 153 10.26 8.17 11.97
C PHE A 153 10.44 9.11 13.18
N SER A 154 9.36 9.57 13.81
CA SER A 154 9.41 10.38 15.03
C SER A 154 10.17 9.67 16.16
N ASP A 155 9.87 8.39 16.40
CA ASP A 155 10.54 7.56 17.40
C ASP A 155 12.05 7.39 17.08
N ASN A 156 12.36 7.21 15.79
CA ASN A 156 13.74 7.13 15.32
C ASN A 156 14.49 8.45 15.59
N LEU A 157 13.88 9.59 15.27
CA LEU A 157 14.47 10.90 15.52
C LEU A 157 14.69 11.15 17.01
N GLN A 158 13.75 10.76 17.87
CA GLN A 158 13.90 10.89 19.31
C GLN A 158 15.06 10.04 19.83
N SER A 159 15.21 8.82 19.31
CA SER A 159 16.34 7.94 19.63
C SER A 159 17.67 8.52 19.17
N ILE A 160 17.74 9.06 17.94
CA ILE A 160 18.95 9.73 17.42
C ILE A 160 19.28 10.96 18.27
N ARG A 161 18.30 11.80 18.60
CA ARG A 161 18.52 12.99 19.45
C ARG A 161 19.05 12.61 20.83
N ALA A 162 18.54 11.54 21.44
CA ALA A 162 19.04 11.05 22.72
C ALA A 162 20.51 10.61 22.62
N VAL A 163 20.85 9.83 21.59
CA VAL A 163 22.24 9.42 21.30
C VAL A 163 23.14 10.63 21.07
N MET A 164 22.67 11.63 20.33
CA MET A 164 23.42 12.83 20.00
C MET A 164 23.65 13.75 21.21
N ASN A 165 22.67 13.86 22.12
CA ASN A 165 22.82 14.61 23.36
C ASN A 165 23.93 14.01 24.24
N ILE A 166 23.96 12.68 24.36
CA ILE A 166 25.00 11.97 25.13
C ILE A 166 26.36 12.12 24.44
N LEU A 167 26.42 12.00 23.12
CA LEU A 167 27.65 12.20 22.35
C LEU A 167 28.19 13.64 22.50
N GLY A 168 27.31 14.65 22.50
CA GLY A 168 27.66 16.05 22.76
C GLY A 168 28.24 16.27 24.15
N GLN A 169 27.69 15.61 25.18
CA GLN A 169 28.27 15.63 26.52
C GLN A 169 29.66 14.98 26.55
N CYS A 170 29.86 13.85 25.87
CA CYS A 170 31.18 13.21 25.74
C CYS A 170 32.17 14.12 24.99
N TYR A 171 31.73 14.83 23.95
CA TYR A 171 32.58 15.76 23.20
C TYR A 171 33.06 16.93 24.08
N ASN A 172 32.14 17.59 24.79
CA ASN A 172 32.46 18.75 25.63
C ASN A 172 33.40 18.38 26.78
N ARG A 173 33.15 17.25 27.46
CA ARG A 173 34.03 16.73 28.53
C ARG A 173 35.45 16.41 28.06
N ASN A 174 35.61 16.00 26.80
CA ASN A 174 36.92 15.70 26.22
C ASN A 174 37.61 16.92 25.60
N ARG A 175 36.95 18.08 25.58
CA ARG A 175 37.50 19.35 25.10
C ARG A 175 38.01 20.23 26.25
N GLU A 176 37.46 20.03 27.45
CA GLU A 176 37.83 20.73 28.69
C GLU A 176 38.99 20.04 29.45
N ASN A 177 39.37 18.82 29.07
CA ASN A 177 40.56 18.09 29.55
C ASN A 177 41.64 18.09 28.47
#